data_AF-A0A8H7AUS6-F1
#
_entry.id   AF-A0A8H7AUS6-F1
#
_cell.length_a   1.000
_cell.length_b   1.000
_cell.length_c   1.000
_cell.angle_alpha   90.00
_cell.angle_beta   90.00
_cell.angle_gamma   90.00
#
_symmetry.space_group_name_H-M   'P 1'
#
loop_
_entity.id
_entity.type
_entity.pdbx_description
1 polymer ?
#
loop_
_entity_poly.entity_id
_entity_poly.type
_entity_poly.pdbx_seq_one_letter_code
_entity_poly.pdbx_strand_id
1 'polypeptide(L)'
;MFSWAKSTLAAVAGTQEPEYGPEAIQPVGKKGGEPAYTELTKKDLKWVTLDYTNVETQTFYLFTDAGHKGFLQVIYNNVAGLRVTVQFNCKLFYPNSEKPFLWASDPVSNYGFDEDQHSFYADGVSIELSEDGNAYTIKAAVNDNSMVNVKFTRTAPGFMGGKDGTTNYGTDPKAPWGFMHHHFWPRCSVEGTIITKEGEVDVKGRGMLSHAVQGMKPHHAAARWNFVNFQSPSYSAILMEFTTPASYASTVVRVAGIATDDKLLFANTAGDVKHTEIKQDETGWPEPTSASYHWVGKTEDGKEVTADLSGALGKTIDRVDVMAEVPGFIKTIVASAAGTKPYIYQYAPKMTIKVKVGDEVKEEEGTLFTEATFISSMVNERPRQFGSPSRYASAPRPQATGTTISASPAASRAARLGLGLGKGAGGIGKGKGLGKGGLKRHMKIRKDNIYGISKNDIRRLARRGGVKRISATTYDDIRQALKERLHRILKDVCAILDSSGRQTVTVTDIVFTLRRLGTPLYGFEPAFLNVR
;
A
#
# COMPACT_ATOMS: atom_id res chain seq x y z
N MET A 1 9.14 -7.92 -19.49
CA MET A 1 8.77 -6.87 -20.47
C MET A 1 7.26 -6.58 -20.53
N PHE A 2 6.35 -7.57 -20.49
CA PHE A 2 4.89 -7.35 -20.38
C PHE A 2 4.34 -7.18 -18.95
N SER A 3 5.17 -7.35 -17.91
CA SER A 3 4.77 -7.23 -16.49
C SER A 3 4.52 -5.79 -16.06
N TRP A 4 5.33 -4.83 -16.54
CA TRP A 4 5.18 -3.39 -16.25
C TRP A 4 3.87 -2.82 -16.81
N ALA A 5 3.47 -3.21 -18.03
CA ALA A 5 2.18 -2.80 -18.61
C ALA A 5 0.99 -3.39 -17.84
N LYS A 6 1.11 -4.64 -17.35
CA LYS A 6 0.11 -5.27 -16.48
C LYS A 6 0.07 -4.65 -15.08
N SER A 7 1.22 -4.25 -14.52
CA SER A 7 1.32 -3.49 -13.26
C SER A 7 0.61 -2.14 -13.37
N THR A 8 0.86 -1.41 -14.47
CA THR A 8 0.21 -0.12 -14.74
C THR A 8 -1.29 -0.29 -14.94
N LEU A 9 -1.72 -1.32 -15.65
CA LEU A 9 -3.14 -1.67 -15.80
C LEU A 9 -3.78 -2.10 -14.47
N ALA A 10 -3.08 -2.87 -13.64
CA ALA A 10 -3.56 -3.26 -12.31
C ALA A 10 -3.66 -2.06 -11.37
N ALA A 11 -2.67 -1.17 -11.40
CA ALA A 11 -2.65 0.08 -10.67
C ALA A 11 -3.80 1.01 -11.09
N VAL A 12 -4.22 1.02 -12.36
CA VAL A 12 -5.34 1.86 -12.82
C VAL A 12 -6.70 1.19 -12.67
N ALA A 13 -6.78 -0.14 -12.77
CA ALA A 13 -8.03 -0.90 -12.80
C ALA A 13 -8.43 -1.56 -11.47
N GLY A 14 -7.58 -1.52 -10.44
CA GLY A 14 -7.83 -2.18 -9.14
C GLY A 14 -7.80 -3.72 -9.20
N THR A 15 -7.22 -4.29 -10.27
CA THR A 15 -7.13 -5.75 -10.44
C THR A 15 -5.94 -6.33 -9.67
N GLN A 16 -6.00 -7.63 -9.35
CA GLN A 16 -4.90 -8.35 -8.71
C GLN A 16 -3.58 -8.13 -9.48
N GLU A 17 -2.52 -7.73 -8.75
CA GLU A 17 -1.19 -7.57 -9.36
C GLU A 17 -0.72 -8.91 -9.95
N PRO A 18 0.00 -8.89 -11.09
CA PRO A 18 0.74 -10.05 -11.56
C PRO A 18 1.64 -10.64 -10.47
N GLU A 19 1.84 -11.95 -10.51
CA GLU A 19 2.92 -12.59 -9.75
C GLU A 19 4.25 -12.30 -10.45
N TYR A 20 5.09 -11.48 -9.84
CA TYR A 20 6.42 -11.11 -10.35
C TYR A 20 7.52 -12.02 -9.81
N GLY A 21 7.34 -12.54 -8.59
CA GLY A 21 8.30 -13.42 -7.91
C GLY A 21 9.29 -12.66 -7.01
N PRO A 22 10.15 -13.39 -6.29
CA PRO A 22 11.05 -12.82 -5.28
C PRO A 22 12.16 -11.93 -5.87
N GLU A 23 12.52 -12.13 -7.14
CA GLU A 23 13.52 -11.30 -7.83
C GLU A 23 13.02 -9.87 -8.12
N ALA A 24 11.70 -9.68 -8.10
CA ALA A 24 11.08 -8.38 -8.35
C ALA A 24 11.03 -7.48 -7.11
N ILE A 25 11.64 -7.90 -6.00
CA ILE A 25 11.91 -7.08 -4.83
C ILE A 25 13.39 -7.13 -4.50
N GLN A 26 13.96 -5.97 -4.15
CA GLN A 26 15.33 -5.86 -3.67
C GLN A 26 15.27 -5.30 -2.24
N PRO A 27 15.18 -6.20 -1.22
CA PRO A 27 15.10 -5.79 0.17
C PRO A 27 16.31 -4.94 0.59
N VAL A 28 16.04 -3.96 1.45
CA VAL A 28 17.06 -3.13 2.09
C VAL A 28 18.18 -3.99 2.70
N GLY A 29 19.43 -3.56 2.53
CA GLY A 29 20.60 -4.19 3.15
C GLY A 29 20.88 -5.63 2.71
N LYS A 30 20.29 -6.10 1.59
CA LYS A 30 20.55 -7.43 1.01
C LYS A 30 21.39 -7.37 -0.27
N LYS A 31 21.75 -6.18 -0.76
CA LYS A 31 22.65 -6.04 -1.92
C LYS A 31 24.09 -6.33 -1.50
N GLY A 32 24.83 -7.08 -2.31
CA GLY A 32 26.19 -7.50 -1.98
C GLY A 32 27.12 -6.31 -1.77
N GLY A 33 27.88 -6.32 -0.65
CA GLY A 33 28.85 -5.29 -0.30
C GLY A 33 28.27 -4.05 0.39
N GLU A 34 26.96 -4.00 0.66
CA GLU A 34 26.39 -2.93 1.48
C GLU A 34 26.73 -3.12 2.97
N PRO A 35 26.86 -2.01 3.74
CA PRO A 35 26.99 -2.11 5.18
C PRO A 35 25.71 -2.70 5.79
N ALA A 36 25.79 -3.24 7.01
CA ALA A 36 24.60 -3.73 7.71
C ALA A 36 23.58 -2.61 7.95
N TYR A 37 24.08 -1.41 8.25
CA TYR A 37 23.30 -0.19 8.48
C TYR A 37 24.16 1.04 8.16
N THR A 38 23.50 2.20 8.11
CA THR A 38 24.16 3.51 8.01
C THR A 38 23.58 4.42 9.08
N GLU A 39 24.43 5.19 9.76
CA GLU A 39 23.97 6.22 10.69
C GLU A 39 23.37 7.40 9.93
N LEU A 40 22.25 7.93 10.43
CA LEU A 40 21.57 9.05 9.80
C LEU A 40 22.36 10.35 9.99
N THR A 41 22.53 11.06 8.88
CA THR A 41 23.00 12.44 8.85
C THR A 41 21.84 13.38 8.52
N LYS A 42 22.03 14.69 8.66
CA LYS A 42 20.99 15.69 8.37
C LYS A 42 20.38 15.53 6.98
N LYS A 43 21.19 15.21 5.96
CA LYS A 43 20.75 14.99 4.56
C LYS A 43 19.70 13.88 4.42
N ASP A 44 19.74 12.90 5.32
CA ASP A 44 18.91 11.70 5.29
C ASP A 44 17.52 11.97 5.92
N LEU A 45 17.33 13.14 6.52
CA LEU A 45 16.09 13.60 7.14
C LEU A 45 15.24 14.48 6.22
N LYS A 46 15.68 14.65 4.97
CA LYS A 46 14.95 15.45 3.98
C LYS A 46 13.64 14.78 3.61
N TRP A 47 12.59 15.59 3.50
CA TRP A 47 11.36 15.21 2.83
C TRP A 47 11.63 14.93 1.35
N VAL A 48 11.05 13.85 0.84
CA VAL A 48 11.23 13.41 -0.54
C VAL A 48 10.22 14.10 -1.46
N THR A 49 8.97 14.27 -1.01
CA THR A 49 7.91 15.03 -1.71
C THR A 49 7.63 14.55 -3.14
N LEU A 50 7.49 13.24 -3.32
CA LEU A 50 7.31 12.66 -4.66
C LEU A 50 6.04 13.22 -5.36
N ASP A 51 6.17 13.41 -6.68
CA ASP A 51 5.13 13.96 -7.55
C ASP A 51 4.12 12.91 -8.06
N TYR A 52 4.37 11.63 -7.77
CA TYR A 52 3.48 10.50 -8.08
C TYR A 52 2.90 9.85 -6.81
N THR A 53 2.13 8.76 -6.98
CA THR A 53 1.49 8.05 -5.85
C THR A 53 2.47 7.69 -4.75
N ASN A 54 2.34 8.32 -3.58
CA ASN A 54 3.14 8.00 -2.41
C ASN A 54 2.44 8.36 -1.11
N VAL A 55 2.94 7.77 -0.02
CA VAL A 55 2.67 8.19 1.35
C VAL A 55 4.01 8.42 2.02
N GLU A 56 4.29 9.65 2.45
CA GLU A 56 5.45 10.03 3.23
C GLU A 56 5.00 10.49 4.62
N THR A 57 5.68 10.01 5.66
CA THR A 57 5.28 10.28 7.05
C THR A 57 6.50 10.59 7.91
N GLN A 58 6.31 11.53 8.83
CA GLN A 58 7.14 11.66 10.02
C GLN A 58 6.26 11.40 11.24
N THR A 59 6.61 10.39 12.02
CA THR A 59 5.88 9.96 13.21
C THR A 59 6.78 10.03 14.42
N PHE A 60 6.40 10.83 15.40
CA PHE A 60 7.13 11.12 16.61
C PHE A 60 6.42 10.44 17.79
N TYR A 61 6.92 9.26 18.19
CA TYR A 61 6.36 8.48 19.29
C TYR A 61 6.81 9.02 20.64
N LEU A 62 5.88 9.07 21.60
CA LEU A 62 6.03 9.68 22.92
C LEU A 62 5.86 8.62 24.02
N PHE A 63 6.76 8.62 25.00
CA PHE A 63 6.69 7.83 26.23
C PHE A 63 7.04 8.74 27.41
N THR A 64 6.00 9.27 28.06
CA THR A 64 6.17 10.30 29.09
C THR A 64 6.51 9.69 30.44
N ASP A 65 7.16 10.47 31.32
CA ASP A 65 7.47 10.09 32.70
C ASP A 65 6.18 9.85 33.52
N ALA A 66 5.10 10.56 33.19
CA ALA A 66 3.77 10.36 33.76
C ALA A 66 3.06 9.09 33.24
N GLY A 67 3.65 8.38 32.28
CA GLY A 67 3.13 7.11 31.76
C GLY A 67 2.17 7.23 30.57
N HIS A 68 1.89 8.45 30.10
CA HIS A 68 1.22 8.65 28.81
C HIS A 68 2.07 8.12 27.66
N LYS A 69 1.40 7.61 26.64
CA LYS A 69 2.01 7.06 25.43
C LYS A 69 1.29 7.62 24.22
N GLY A 70 1.96 7.82 23.10
CA GLY A 70 1.27 8.40 21.96
C GLY A 70 2.18 8.69 20.80
N PHE A 71 1.66 9.44 19.85
CA PHE A 71 2.47 9.97 18.77
C PHE A 71 1.90 11.28 18.21
N LEU A 72 2.79 12.08 17.65
CA LEU A 72 2.48 13.18 16.75
C LEU A 72 2.89 12.74 15.34
N GLN A 73 2.07 12.98 14.34
CA GLN A 73 2.34 12.51 12.99
C GLN A 73 1.92 13.53 11.96
N VAL A 74 2.78 13.76 10.97
CA VAL A 74 2.39 14.40 9.72
C VAL A 74 2.39 13.35 8.62
N ILE A 75 1.32 13.32 7.83
CA ILE A 75 1.19 12.46 6.65
C ILE A 75 1.11 13.35 5.43
N TYR A 76 2.11 13.26 4.56
CA TYR A 76 2.09 13.82 3.21
C TYR A 76 1.71 12.70 2.24
N ASN A 77 0.53 12.80 1.62
CA ASN A 77 0.04 11.77 0.72
C ASN A 77 -0.28 12.37 -0.64
N ASN A 78 0.38 11.89 -1.69
CA ASN A 78 0.06 12.23 -3.07
C ASN A 78 -0.73 11.08 -3.69
N VAL A 79 -1.99 11.33 -4.03
CA VAL A 79 -2.86 10.33 -4.63
C VAL A 79 -2.78 10.44 -6.16
N ALA A 80 -2.14 9.46 -6.79
CA ALA A 80 -2.04 9.34 -8.24
C ALA A 80 -1.37 10.52 -8.98
N GLY A 81 -0.60 11.36 -8.27
CA GLY A 81 -0.03 12.59 -8.86
C GLY A 81 -1.08 13.69 -9.12
N LEU A 82 -2.31 13.49 -8.66
CA LEU A 82 -3.45 14.36 -8.95
C LEU A 82 -3.78 15.31 -7.81
N ARG A 83 -3.63 14.81 -6.58
CA ARG A 83 -4.01 15.54 -5.38
C ARG A 83 -3.11 15.15 -4.23
N VAL A 84 -2.45 16.14 -3.65
CA VAL A 84 -1.81 16.01 -2.37
C VAL A 84 -2.84 16.26 -1.27
N THR A 85 -2.80 15.44 -0.24
CA THR A 85 -3.49 15.65 1.02
C THR A 85 -2.48 15.57 2.14
N VAL A 86 -2.56 16.52 3.07
CA VAL A 86 -1.73 16.52 4.26
C VAL A 86 -2.62 16.44 5.50
N GLN A 87 -2.21 15.61 6.45
CA GLN A 87 -2.89 15.40 7.73
C GLN A 87 -1.89 15.60 8.86
N PHE A 88 -2.31 16.27 9.92
CA PHE A 88 -1.60 16.29 11.19
C PHE A 88 -2.42 15.50 12.22
N ASN A 89 -1.79 14.51 12.84
CA ASN A 89 -2.41 13.64 13.83
C ASN A 89 -1.73 13.83 15.18
N CYS A 90 -2.53 13.91 16.22
CA CYS A 90 -2.10 13.80 17.60
C CYS A 90 -2.89 12.69 18.29
N LYS A 91 -2.17 11.68 18.78
CA LYS A 91 -2.73 10.56 19.52
C LYS A 91 -2.09 10.45 20.90
N LEU A 92 -2.91 10.37 21.93
CA LEU A 92 -2.43 10.23 23.31
C LEU A 92 -3.26 9.19 24.08
N PHE A 93 -2.59 8.14 24.50
CA PHE A 93 -3.10 7.12 25.42
C PHE A 93 -2.77 7.51 26.85
N TYR A 94 -3.79 7.52 27.70
CA TYR A 94 -3.64 7.84 29.12
C TYR A 94 -3.25 6.59 29.93
N PRO A 95 -2.44 6.76 31.00
CA PRO A 95 -2.05 5.67 31.89
C PRO A 95 -3.25 4.85 32.35
N ASN A 96 -3.08 3.53 32.38
CA ASN A 96 -4.07 2.57 32.88
C ASN A 96 -5.46 2.68 32.21
N SER A 97 -5.55 3.32 31.05
CA SER A 97 -6.83 3.61 30.38
C SER A 97 -7.83 4.30 31.30
N GLU A 98 -7.36 5.21 32.17
CA GLU A 98 -8.19 5.96 33.12
C GLU A 98 -9.34 6.73 32.44
N LYS A 99 -9.15 7.08 31.17
CA LYS A 99 -10.12 7.76 30.31
C LYS A 99 -9.88 7.39 28.84
N PRO A 100 -10.85 7.68 27.94
CA PRO A 100 -10.67 7.48 26.50
C PRO A 100 -9.42 8.18 25.99
N PHE A 101 -8.68 7.54 25.09
CA PHE A 101 -7.50 8.16 24.48
C PHE A 101 -7.90 9.37 23.63
N LEU A 102 -7.00 10.34 23.53
CA LEU A 102 -7.13 11.45 22.58
C LEU A 102 -6.79 10.96 21.18
N TRP A 103 -7.66 11.27 20.22
CA TRP A 103 -7.41 11.15 18.79
C TRP A 103 -7.87 12.43 18.09
N ALA A 104 -6.90 13.20 17.61
CA ALA A 104 -7.11 14.34 16.72
C ALA A 104 -6.42 14.05 15.40
N SER A 105 -7.15 14.11 14.29
CA SER A 105 -6.69 13.85 12.93
C SER A 105 -7.24 14.95 12.04
N ASP A 106 -6.40 15.95 11.81
CA ASP A 106 -6.82 17.23 11.26
C ASP A 106 -6.20 17.44 9.87
N PRO A 107 -7.01 17.64 8.82
CA PRO A 107 -6.49 18.00 7.51
C PRO A 107 -5.90 19.41 7.57
N VAL A 108 -4.71 19.58 7.01
CA VAL A 108 -4.02 20.88 6.98
C VAL A 108 -3.86 21.43 5.56
N SER A 109 -3.89 22.75 5.44
CA SER A 109 -3.82 23.51 4.19
C SER A 109 -2.58 24.41 4.12
N ASN A 110 -2.32 24.97 2.94
CA ASN A 110 -1.20 25.90 2.68
C ASN A 110 0.14 25.36 3.18
N TYR A 111 0.36 24.07 2.96
CA TYR A 111 1.56 23.41 3.41
C TYR A 111 2.77 23.77 2.52
N GLY A 112 3.96 23.66 3.10
CA GLY A 112 5.23 23.88 2.44
C GLY A 112 6.38 23.31 3.26
N PHE A 113 7.57 23.44 2.69
CA PHE A 113 8.82 23.00 3.31
C PHE A 113 9.80 24.17 3.35
N ASP A 114 10.80 24.10 4.22
CA ASP A 114 11.96 25.01 4.10
C ASP A 114 12.73 24.75 2.80
N GLU A 115 13.63 25.66 2.43
CA GLU A 115 14.42 25.61 1.19
C GLU A 115 15.19 24.29 1.05
N ASP A 116 15.68 23.76 2.18
CA ASP A 116 16.46 22.54 2.23
C ASP A 116 15.63 21.24 2.35
N GLN A 117 14.30 21.34 2.48
CA GLN A 117 13.36 20.22 2.67
C GLN A 117 13.54 19.42 3.98
N HIS A 118 14.00 20.02 5.06
CA HIS A 118 14.06 19.36 6.38
C HIS A 118 12.87 19.68 7.28
N SER A 119 12.28 20.86 7.10
CA SER A 119 11.21 21.36 7.97
C SER A 119 9.90 21.43 7.21
N PHE A 120 8.80 21.11 7.89
CA PHE A 120 7.44 21.16 7.34
C PHE A 120 6.64 22.29 8.00
N TYR A 121 5.85 22.98 7.19
CA TYR A 121 4.96 24.05 7.62
C TYR A 121 3.59 23.88 6.99
N ALA A 122 2.54 24.28 7.70
CA ALA A 122 1.19 24.43 7.19
C ALA A 122 0.43 25.44 8.05
N ASP A 123 -0.81 25.78 7.67
CA ASP A 123 -1.65 26.62 8.53
C ASP A 123 -1.81 26.00 9.91
N GLY A 124 -1.30 26.70 10.94
CA GLY A 124 -1.37 26.25 12.33
C GLY A 124 -0.48 25.06 12.68
N VAL A 125 0.47 24.64 11.83
CA VAL A 125 1.44 23.58 12.13
C VAL A 125 2.86 23.96 11.69
N SER A 126 3.84 23.74 12.54
CA SER A 126 5.26 23.70 12.16
C SER A 126 5.98 22.49 12.77
N ILE A 127 6.83 21.86 11.97
CA ILE A 127 7.75 20.78 12.38
C ILE A 127 9.12 21.19 11.87
N GLU A 128 9.94 21.70 12.78
CA GLU A 128 11.17 22.41 12.46
C GLU A 128 12.37 21.60 12.91
N LEU A 129 13.25 21.23 11.96
CA LEU A 129 14.53 20.63 12.29
C LEU A 129 15.52 21.74 12.66
N SER A 130 16.14 21.61 13.83
CA SER A 130 17.26 22.46 14.27
C SER A 130 18.42 22.48 13.27
N GLU A 131 19.18 23.58 13.29
CA GLU A 131 20.27 23.81 12.34
C GLU A 131 21.33 22.69 12.37
N ASP A 132 21.64 22.17 13.55
CA ASP A 132 22.59 21.07 13.77
C ASP A 132 22.02 19.68 13.41
N GLY A 133 20.72 19.58 13.14
CA GLY A 133 20.02 18.34 12.80
C GLY A 133 19.78 17.40 13.98
N ASN A 134 19.86 17.89 15.23
CA ASN A 134 19.76 17.05 16.43
C ASN A 134 18.38 17.07 17.10
N ALA A 135 17.57 18.09 16.82
CA ALA A 135 16.27 18.27 17.45
C ALA A 135 15.18 18.71 16.47
N TYR A 136 13.95 18.23 16.71
CA TYR A 136 12.73 18.73 16.08
C TYR A 136 11.90 19.52 17.09
N THR A 137 11.39 20.68 16.69
CA THR A 137 10.33 21.39 17.43
C THR A 137 9.03 21.28 16.66
N ILE A 138 7.98 20.80 17.33
CA ILE A 138 6.66 20.58 16.77
C ILE A 138 5.68 21.51 17.45
N LYS A 139 5.05 22.38 16.67
CA LYS A 139 3.98 23.27 17.13
C LYS A 139 2.74 23.00 16.29
N ALA A 140 1.60 22.79 16.94
CA ALA A 140 0.32 22.67 16.26
C ALA A 140 -0.78 23.35 17.05
N ALA A 141 -1.63 24.12 16.38
CA ALA A 141 -2.80 24.79 16.95
C ALA A 141 -3.96 24.74 15.93
N VAL A 142 -4.15 23.57 15.30
CA VAL A 142 -5.22 23.32 14.32
C VAL A 142 -6.55 22.99 15.02
N ASN A 143 -6.46 22.41 16.21
CA ASN A 143 -7.59 21.89 16.97
C ASN A 143 -7.41 22.26 18.45
N ASP A 144 -8.39 22.95 19.03
CA ASP A 144 -8.35 23.38 20.45
C ASP A 144 -8.32 22.19 21.44
N ASN A 145 -8.62 20.97 20.98
CA ASN A 145 -8.48 19.75 21.76
C ASN A 145 -7.08 19.11 21.65
N SER A 146 -6.19 19.68 20.85
CA SER A 146 -4.84 19.18 20.57
C SER A 146 -3.92 20.33 20.16
N MET A 147 -3.62 21.22 21.12
CA MET A 147 -2.56 22.21 20.91
C MET A 147 -1.23 21.60 21.35
N VAL A 148 -0.28 21.54 20.44
CA VAL A 148 1.00 20.86 20.62
C VAL A 148 2.11 21.90 20.66
N ASN A 149 3.01 21.78 21.63
CA ASN A 149 4.29 22.47 21.66
C ASN A 149 5.32 21.54 22.28
N VAL A 150 5.96 20.73 21.44
CA VAL A 150 6.79 19.60 21.86
C VAL A 150 8.12 19.65 21.14
N LYS A 151 9.20 19.34 21.85
CA LYS A 151 10.54 19.22 21.30
C LYS A 151 11.10 17.83 21.51
N PHE A 152 11.62 17.25 20.43
CA PHE A 152 12.35 15.99 20.43
C PHE A 152 13.82 16.31 20.22
N THR A 153 14.70 15.84 21.10
CA THR A 153 16.16 15.93 20.92
C THR A 153 16.72 14.52 20.86
N ARG A 154 17.42 14.15 19.79
CA ARG A 154 18.01 12.82 19.68
C ARG A 154 19.05 12.63 20.79
N THR A 155 19.00 11.49 21.47
CA THR A 155 20.00 11.10 22.48
C THR A 155 20.86 9.93 22.03
N ALA A 156 20.62 9.40 20.82
CA ALA A 156 21.43 8.37 20.21
C ALA A 156 21.53 8.61 18.69
N PRO A 157 22.56 8.06 18.01
CA PRO A 157 22.62 8.07 16.55
C PRO A 157 21.35 7.48 15.94
N GLY A 158 20.81 8.18 14.94
CA GLY A 158 19.75 7.63 14.10
C GLY A 158 20.32 6.57 13.15
N PHE A 159 19.48 5.65 12.66
CA PHE A 159 19.95 4.64 11.71
C PHE A 159 18.95 4.34 10.60
N MET A 160 19.49 3.74 9.54
CA MET A 160 18.78 3.09 8.45
C MET A 160 19.40 1.73 8.16
N GLY A 161 18.62 0.77 7.65
CA GLY A 161 19.17 -0.51 7.20
C GLY A 161 19.97 -0.34 5.90
N GLY A 162 21.04 -1.12 5.73
CA GLY A 162 21.84 -1.04 4.51
C GLY A 162 22.52 0.32 4.31
N LYS A 163 22.71 0.69 3.04
CA LYS A 163 23.34 1.97 2.65
C LYS A 163 22.40 3.17 2.72
N ASP A 164 21.14 2.98 2.35
CA ASP A 164 20.18 4.07 2.06
C ASP A 164 18.78 3.80 2.62
N GLY A 165 18.60 2.76 3.44
CA GLY A 165 17.30 2.42 4.02
C GLY A 165 16.26 1.91 3.02
N THR A 166 16.63 1.68 1.76
CA THR A 166 15.66 1.55 0.66
C THR A 166 15.43 0.10 0.24
N THR A 167 14.16 -0.30 0.21
CA THR A 167 13.68 -1.50 -0.46
C THR A 167 13.07 -1.13 -1.80
N ASN A 168 13.55 -1.73 -2.88
CA ASN A 168 13.08 -1.42 -4.24
C ASN A 168 12.16 -2.50 -4.77
N TYR A 169 11.19 -2.09 -5.60
CA TYR A 169 10.23 -2.95 -6.27
C TYR A 169 10.40 -2.79 -7.78
N GLY A 170 10.61 -3.90 -8.47
CA GLY A 170 10.84 -3.90 -9.90
C GLY A 170 11.52 -5.15 -10.40
N THR A 171 11.14 -5.62 -11.60
CA THR A 171 11.88 -6.70 -12.29
C THR A 171 13.23 -6.24 -12.84
N ASP A 172 13.44 -4.93 -12.98
CA ASP A 172 14.73 -4.35 -13.32
C ASP A 172 15.25 -3.54 -12.12
N PRO A 173 16.28 -4.02 -11.41
CA PRO A 173 16.86 -3.30 -10.27
C PRO A 173 17.42 -1.92 -10.61
N LYS A 174 17.69 -1.62 -11.89
CA LYS A 174 18.16 -0.30 -12.35
C LYS A 174 17.03 0.68 -12.63
N ALA A 175 15.79 0.18 -12.73
CA ALA A 175 14.59 0.97 -13.01
C ALA A 175 13.42 0.48 -12.15
N PRO A 176 13.51 0.62 -10.81
CA PRO A 176 12.42 0.24 -9.92
C PRO A 176 11.18 1.10 -10.21
N TRP A 177 10.00 0.49 -10.11
CA TRP A 177 8.72 1.19 -10.28
C TRP A 177 8.13 1.69 -8.96
N GLY A 178 8.73 1.29 -7.84
CA GLY A 178 8.32 1.69 -6.51
C GLY A 178 9.43 1.40 -5.50
N PHE A 179 9.36 2.07 -4.36
CA PHE A 179 10.30 1.86 -3.28
C PHE A 179 9.63 2.10 -1.93
N MET A 180 10.28 1.58 -0.89
CA MET A 180 9.96 1.85 0.49
C MET A 180 11.23 2.20 1.24
N HIS A 181 11.08 3.07 2.22
CA HIS A 181 12.20 3.66 2.92
C HIS A 181 11.82 3.92 4.38
N HIS A 182 12.74 3.63 5.32
CA HIS A 182 12.51 3.78 6.75
C HIS A 182 13.78 4.25 7.47
N HIS A 183 13.68 5.40 8.11
CA HIS A 183 14.72 6.04 8.90
C HIS A 183 14.24 6.22 10.33
N PHE A 184 15.11 5.93 11.31
CA PHE A 184 14.77 5.98 12.71
C PHE A 184 15.70 6.84 13.53
N TRP A 185 15.16 7.69 14.41
CA TRP A 185 15.86 8.09 15.63
C TRP A 185 15.37 7.17 16.75
N PRO A 186 16.16 6.16 17.16
CA PRO A 186 15.68 5.14 18.08
C PRO A 186 15.39 5.67 19.48
N ARG A 187 16.08 6.75 19.87
CA ARG A 187 16.01 7.32 21.20
C ARG A 187 16.13 8.83 21.17
N CYS A 188 15.15 9.49 21.76
CA CYS A 188 15.08 10.93 21.93
C CYS A 188 14.70 11.26 23.38
N SER A 189 15.18 12.39 23.88
CA SER A 189 14.52 13.09 24.99
C SER A 189 13.39 13.94 24.44
N VAL A 190 12.29 13.98 25.18
CA VAL A 190 11.09 14.74 24.83
C VAL A 190 10.81 15.73 25.94
N GLU A 191 10.48 16.96 25.58
CA GLU A 191 10.04 18.03 26.48
C GLU A 191 8.91 18.84 25.83
N GLY A 192 8.11 19.51 26.64
CA GLY A 192 7.00 20.35 26.18
C GLY A 192 5.64 19.80 26.60
N THR A 193 4.59 20.28 25.95
CA THR A 193 3.22 20.05 26.42
C THR A 193 2.22 19.84 25.28
N ILE A 194 1.15 19.11 25.59
CA ILE A 194 -0.04 18.98 24.74
C ILE A 194 -1.24 19.48 25.56
N ILE A 195 -1.89 20.55 25.09
CA ILE A 195 -3.10 21.07 25.71
C ILE A 195 -4.31 20.40 25.07
N THR A 196 -5.12 19.78 25.93
CA THR A 196 -6.38 19.11 25.57
C THR A 196 -7.55 19.86 26.22
N LYS A 197 -8.79 19.55 25.82
CA LYS A 197 -9.98 20.11 26.50
C LYS A 197 -10.07 19.73 27.97
N GLU A 198 -9.41 18.66 28.39
CA GLU A 198 -9.43 18.17 29.76
C GLU A 198 -8.27 18.70 30.60
N GLY A 199 -7.33 19.42 29.98
CA GLY A 199 -6.18 20.00 30.65
C GLY A 199 -4.88 19.81 29.86
N GLU A 200 -3.82 20.32 30.46
CA GLU A 200 -2.46 20.25 29.95
C GLU A 200 -1.81 18.91 30.29
N VAL A 201 -1.14 18.32 29.32
CA VAL A 201 -0.34 17.09 29.47
C VAL A 201 1.12 17.45 29.27
N ASP A 202 1.92 17.32 30.33
CA ASP A 202 3.39 17.35 30.23
C ASP A 202 3.87 16.09 29.51
N VAL A 203 4.61 16.28 28.42
CA VAL A 203 5.13 15.17 27.62
C VAL A 203 6.59 14.86 27.89
N LYS A 204 7.18 15.42 28.96
CA LYS A 204 8.54 15.09 29.38
C LYS A 204 8.74 13.58 29.45
N GLY A 205 9.78 13.09 28.80
CA GLY A 205 10.15 11.67 28.81
C GLY A 205 11.03 11.26 27.64
N ARG A 206 10.74 10.09 27.07
CA ARG A 206 11.46 9.49 25.95
C ARG A 206 10.63 9.50 24.68
N GLY A 207 11.31 9.43 23.54
CA GLY A 207 10.65 9.35 22.25
C GLY A 207 11.46 8.63 21.19
N MET A 208 10.82 8.44 20.04
CA MET A 208 11.38 7.82 18.86
C MET A 208 10.80 8.49 17.62
N LEU A 209 11.65 8.79 16.63
CA LEU A 209 11.21 9.28 15.33
C LEU A 209 11.25 8.14 14.32
N SER A 210 10.17 8.01 13.56
CA SER A 210 10.11 7.23 12.32
C SER A 210 9.82 8.16 11.15
N HIS A 211 10.75 8.28 10.21
CA HIS A 211 10.52 8.91 8.90
C HIS A 211 10.44 7.81 7.85
N ALA A 212 9.28 7.65 7.22
CA ALA A 212 9.02 6.58 6.27
C ALA A 212 8.42 7.12 4.98
N VAL A 213 8.91 6.59 3.86
CA VAL A 213 8.37 6.87 2.52
C VAL A 213 7.89 5.57 1.90
N GLN A 214 6.67 5.60 1.43
CA GLN A 214 6.09 4.57 0.59
C GLN A 214 5.83 5.15 -0.79
N GLY A 215 6.79 4.97 -1.71
CA GLY A 215 6.73 5.43 -3.10
C GLY A 215 5.91 4.50 -4.01
N MET A 216 4.77 3.99 -3.54
CA MET A 216 3.80 3.20 -4.31
C MET A 216 2.51 3.01 -3.49
N LYS A 217 1.53 2.27 -4.03
CA LYS A 217 0.27 2.02 -3.31
C LYS A 217 0.48 1.11 -2.08
N PRO A 218 -0.10 1.45 -0.90
CA PRO A 218 -0.11 0.64 0.32
C PRO A 218 -0.22 -0.87 0.12
N HIS A 219 -1.32 -1.29 -0.51
CA HIS A 219 -1.68 -2.69 -0.73
C HIS A 219 -0.81 -3.42 -1.78
N HIS A 220 0.01 -2.70 -2.54
CA HIS A 220 0.97 -3.33 -3.46
C HIS A 220 2.34 -3.53 -2.80
N ALA A 221 2.69 -2.72 -1.80
CA ALA A 221 4.02 -2.81 -1.19
C ALA A 221 4.08 -3.86 -0.07
N ALA A 222 3.03 -3.96 0.74
CA ALA A 222 2.97 -4.86 1.89
C ALA A 222 1.59 -5.46 2.08
N ALA A 223 1.57 -6.72 2.50
CA ALA A 223 0.38 -7.45 2.91
C ALA A 223 0.18 -7.43 4.43
N ARG A 224 1.26 -7.36 5.20
CA ARG A 224 1.25 -7.25 6.66
C ARG A 224 2.48 -6.52 7.18
N TRP A 225 2.37 -5.94 8.37
CA TRP A 225 3.47 -5.31 9.09
C TRP A 225 3.50 -5.68 10.55
N ASN A 226 4.70 -5.70 11.10
CA ASN A 226 5.01 -5.69 12.51
C ASN A 226 5.88 -4.47 12.80
N PHE A 227 5.43 -3.60 13.69
CA PHE A 227 6.23 -2.50 14.22
C PHE A 227 6.45 -2.71 15.71
N VAL A 228 7.68 -2.50 16.17
CA VAL A 228 8.12 -2.71 17.53
C VAL A 228 8.97 -1.51 17.93
N ASN A 229 8.54 -0.81 18.97
CA ASN A 229 9.27 0.28 19.60
C ASN A 229 9.28 0.04 21.11
N PHE A 230 10.35 -0.55 21.60
CA PHE A 230 10.56 -0.76 23.03
C PHE A 230 11.43 0.36 23.60
N GLN A 231 11.01 0.94 24.72
CA GLN A 231 11.72 2.00 25.43
C GLN A 231 11.82 1.68 26.92
N SER A 232 13.05 1.65 27.43
CA SER A 232 13.38 1.46 28.84
C SER A 232 14.39 2.51 29.31
N PRO A 233 14.73 2.55 30.62
CA PRO A 233 15.72 3.49 31.16
C PRO A 233 17.06 3.46 30.43
N SER A 234 17.55 2.30 30.00
CA SER A 234 18.87 2.17 29.38
C SER A 234 18.81 1.83 27.89
N TYR A 235 17.72 1.22 27.40
CA TYR A 235 17.64 0.71 26.04
C TYR A 235 16.46 1.27 25.25
N SER A 236 16.67 1.40 23.94
CA SER A 236 15.60 1.44 22.95
C SER A 236 15.83 0.32 21.95
N ALA A 237 14.81 -0.49 21.66
CA ALA A 237 14.89 -1.56 20.67
C ALA A 237 13.79 -1.38 19.62
N ILE A 238 14.22 -1.15 18.38
CA ILE A 238 13.34 -0.88 17.23
C ILE A 238 13.39 -2.07 16.30
N LEU A 239 12.23 -2.56 15.86
CA LEU A 239 12.11 -3.57 14.82
C LEU A 239 10.90 -3.23 13.95
N MET A 240 11.15 -2.98 12.68
CA MET A 240 10.12 -2.88 11.66
C MET A 240 10.29 -4.04 10.70
N GLU A 241 9.21 -4.81 10.52
CA GLU A 241 9.14 -5.91 9.57
C GLU A 241 7.87 -5.78 8.75
N PHE A 242 7.98 -5.92 7.43
CA PHE A 242 6.81 -6.11 6.60
C PHE A 242 6.97 -7.36 5.75
N THR A 243 5.84 -7.94 5.38
CA THR A 243 5.79 -9.00 4.39
C THR A 243 5.05 -8.49 3.16
N THR A 244 5.66 -8.66 2.00
CA THR A 244 5.10 -8.21 0.73
C THR A 244 3.85 -9.03 0.36
N PRO A 245 3.02 -8.55 -0.58
CA PRO A 245 1.99 -9.37 -1.18
C PRO A 245 2.57 -10.60 -1.91
N ALA A 246 1.66 -11.53 -2.24
CA ALA A 246 1.94 -12.72 -3.04
C ALA A 246 2.68 -12.41 -4.35
N SER A 247 2.43 -11.22 -4.92
CA SER A 247 3.08 -10.73 -6.14
C SER A 247 4.59 -10.69 -6.07
N TYR A 248 5.14 -10.50 -4.86
CA TYR A 248 6.58 -10.51 -4.59
C TYR A 248 6.96 -11.70 -3.70
N ALA A 249 6.28 -12.84 -3.90
CA ALA A 249 6.55 -14.11 -3.22
C ALA A 249 6.49 -14.06 -1.68
N SER A 250 5.70 -13.14 -1.10
CA SER A 250 5.60 -13.00 0.36
C SER A 250 6.96 -12.78 1.05
N THR A 251 7.86 -12.04 0.40
CA THR A 251 9.18 -11.71 0.92
C THR A 251 9.06 -10.89 2.20
N VAL A 252 9.82 -11.30 3.22
CA VAL A 252 9.95 -10.58 4.48
C VAL A 252 11.10 -9.59 4.36
N VAL A 253 10.82 -8.34 4.73
CA VAL A 253 11.78 -7.24 4.76
C VAL A 253 11.82 -6.71 6.18
N ARG A 254 13.03 -6.44 6.69
CA ARG A 254 13.22 -6.05 8.09
C ARG A 254 14.30 -4.98 8.23
N VAL A 255 14.07 -4.07 9.17
CA VAL A 255 15.06 -3.13 9.70
C VAL A 255 14.97 -3.19 11.23
N ALA A 256 16.10 -3.41 11.89
CA ALA A 256 16.17 -3.61 13.33
C ALA A 256 17.37 -2.89 13.92
N GLY A 257 17.26 -2.42 15.16
CA GLY A 257 18.38 -1.82 15.87
C GLY A 257 18.13 -1.65 17.36
N ILE A 258 19.21 -1.62 18.12
CA ILE A 258 19.20 -1.36 19.56
C ILE A 258 20.14 -0.20 19.84
N ALA A 259 19.66 0.79 20.58
CA ALA A 259 20.45 1.92 21.04
C ALA A 259 20.40 2.04 22.56
N THR A 260 21.46 2.63 23.11
CA THR A 260 21.51 3.22 24.44
C THR A 260 21.61 4.74 24.28
N ASP A 261 21.70 5.49 25.38
CA ASP A 261 22.11 6.89 25.26
C ASP A 261 23.52 6.97 24.63
N ASP A 262 23.70 7.99 23.80
CA ASP A 262 24.88 8.38 23.02
C ASP A 262 25.40 7.36 21.99
N LYS A 263 24.86 6.14 21.95
CA LYS A 263 25.40 5.06 21.13
C LYS A 263 24.35 4.11 20.57
N LEU A 264 24.53 3.72 19.32
CA LEU A 264 23.86 2.56 18.73
C LEU A 264 24.65 1.29 19.09
N LEU A 265 24.01 0.32 19.76
CA LEU A 265 24.66 -0.98 19.98
C LEU A 265 24.84 -1.72 18.67
N PHE A 266 23.80 -1.72 17.83
CA PHE A 266 23.86 -2.13 16.43
C PHE A 266 22.57 -1.73 15.70
N ALA A 267 22.62 -1.72 14.37
CA ALA A 267 21.46 -1.86 13.52
C ALA A 267 21.77 -2.80 12.36
N ASN A 268 20.74 -3.40 11.75
CA ASN A 268 20.85 -4.25 10.57
C ASN A 268 19.45 -4.61 10.02
N THR A 269 19.39 -5.67 9.22
CA THR A 269 18.18 -6.25 8.62
C THR A 269 17.91 -7.68 9.09
N ALA A 270 18.49 -8.06 10.24
CA ALA A 270 18.37 -9.36 10.89
C ALA A 270 17.46 -9.29 12.12
N GLY A 271 17.06 -10.44 12.64
CA GLY A 271 16.08 -10.58 13.72
C GLY A 271 14.88 -11.42 13.31
N ASP A 272 13.88 -11.47 14.17
CA ASP A 272 12.67 -12.27 13.98
C ASP A 272 11.49 -11.70 14.75
N VAL A 273 10.29 -11.83 14.17
CA VAL A 273 9.02 -11.52 14.82
C VAL A 273 8.10 -12.72 14.69
N LYS A 274 7.49 -13.12 15.79
CA LYS A 274 6.47 -14.18 15.81
C LYS A 274 5.27 -13.74 16.63
N HIS A 275 4.08 -13.88 16.07
CA HIS A 275 2.84 -13.90 16.84
C HIS A 275 2.70 -15.31 17.41
N THR A 276 3.04 -15.48 18.69
CA THR A 276 3.12 -16.80 19.35
C THR A 276 1.74 -17.33 19.71
N GLU A 277 0.78 -16.43 19.94
CA GLU A 277 -0.64 -16.75 20.10
C GLU A 277 -1.48 -15.74 19.34
N ILE A 278 -2.56 -16.23 18.72
CA ILE A 278 -3.48 -15.42 17.93
C ILE A 278 -4.92 -15.74 18.32
N LYS A 279 -5.81 -14.78 18.12
CA LYS A 279 -7.26 -14.98 18.09
C LYS A 279 -7.80 -14.45 16.77
N GLN A 280 -8.87 -15.05 16.27
CA GLN A 280 -9.61 -14.45 15.15
C GLN A 280 -10.58 -13.42 15.68
N ASP A 281 -10.54 -12.21 15.12
CA ASP A 281 -11.54 -11.20 15.39
C ASP A 281 -12.74 -11.31 14.43
N GLU A 282 -13.72 -10.41 14.60
CA GLU A 282 -14.94 -10.35 13.77
C GLU A 282 -14.68 -10.09 12.26
N THR A 283 -13.48 -9.62 11.92
CA THR A 283 -13.05 -9.34 10.55
C THR A 283 -12.36 -10.55 9.91
N GLY A 284 -11.99 -11.55 10.73
CA GLY A 284 -11.28 -12.76 10.33
C GLY A 284 -9.75 -12.63 10.32
N TRP A 285 -9.20 -11.49 10.76
CA TRP A 285 -7.75 -11.31 10.88
C TRP A 285 -7.19 -12.05 12.10
N PRO A 286 -5.95 -12.57 12.01
CA PRO A 286 -5.29 -13.26 13.11
C PRO A 286 -4.67 -12.25 14.09
N GLU A 287 -5.50 -11.59 14.89
CA GLU A 287 -5.08 -10.63 15.90
C GLU A 287 -4.12 -11.31 16.91
N PRO A 288 -2.90 -10.79 17.13
CA PRO A 288 -1.97 -11.37 18.08
C PRO A 288 -2.41 -11.12 19.53
N THR A 289 -2.32 -12.15 20.37
CA THR A 289 -2.52 -12.04 21.82
C THR A 289 -1.21 -12.18 22.59
N SER A 290 -0.20 -12.79 21.98
CA SER A 290 1.16 -12.94 22.48
C SER A 290 2.14 -12.85 21.32
N ALA A 291 3.34 -12.34 21.58
CA ALA A 291 4.38 -12.24 20.56
C ALA A 291 5.79 -12.44 21.14
N SER A 292 6.73 -12.76 20.25
CA SER A 292 8.16 -12.75 20.53
C SER A 292 8.90 -11.96 19.47
N TYR A 293 9.87 -11.16 19.92
CA TYR A 293 10.71 -10.30 19.12
C TYR A 293 12.16 -10.62 19.46
N HIS A 294 12.95 -10.91 18.43
CA HIS A 294 14.35 -11.25 18.56
C HIS A 294 15.19 -10.30 17.71
N TRP A 295 16.22 -9.72 18.31
CA TRP A 295 17.24 -8.94 17.64
C TRP A 295 18.56 -9.67 17.71
N VAL A 296 19.31 -9.64 16.62
CA VAL A 296 20.66 -10.21 16.55
C VAL A 296 21.55 -9.30 15.73
N GLY A 297 22.77 -9.07 16.19
CA GLY A 297 23.73 -8.21 15.51
C GLY A 297 25.11 -8.30 16.13
N LYS A 298 25.94 -7.33 15.75
CA LYS A 298 27.27 -7.16 16.32
C LYS A 298 27.48 -5.68 16.65
N THR A 299 28.10 -5.44 17.78
CA THR A 299 28.65 -4.13 18.15
C THR A 299 29.71 -3.69 17.15
N GLU A 300 30.04 -2.40 17.18
CA GLU A 300 31.13 -1.82 16.39
C GLU A 300 32.49 -2.51 16.67
N ASP A 301 32.75 -2.93 17.92
CA ASP A 301 33.93 -3.70 18.31
C ASP A 301 33.81 -5.21 18.03
N GLY A 302 32.75 -5.64 17.33
CA GLY A 302 32.60 -7.00 16.81
C GLY A 302 32.03 -8.02 17.80
N LYS A 303 31.67 -7.62 19.03
CA LYS A 303 30.99 -8.51 19.98
C LYS A 303 29.58 -8.81 19.51
N GLU A 304 29.18 -10.07 19.62
CA GLU A 304 27.82 -10.51 19.32
C GLU A 304 26.82 -9.88 20.29
N VAL A 305 25.69 -9.42 19.74
CA VAL A 305 24.57 -8.90 20.52
C VAL A 305 23.32 -9.67 20.15
N THR A 306 22.60 -10.15 21.16
CA THR A 306 21.24 -10.66 21.00
C THR A 306 20.31 -9.95 21.96
N ALA A 307 19.07 -9.72 21.57
CA ALA A 307 18.04 -9.31 22.50
C ALA A 307 16.75 -10.07 22.26
N ASP A 308 16.09 -10.44 23.35
CA ASP A 308 14.83 -11.17 23.35
C ASP A 308 13.78 -10.42 24.15
N LEU A 309 12.59 -10.26 23.56
CA LEU A 309 11.41 -9.70 24.19
C LEU A 309 10.22 -10.58 23.82
N SER A 310 9.58 -11.21 24.81
CA SER A 310 8.45 -12.11 24.53
C SER A 310 7.44 -12.12 25.65
N GLY A 311 6.15 -12.27 25.30
CA GLY A 311 5.07 -12.40 26.27
C GLY A 311 3.72 -11.96 25.73
N ALA A 312 2.73 -11.98 26.62
CA ALA A 312 1.36 -11.56 26.31
C ALA A 312 1.32 -10.06 26.00
N LEU A 313 0.62 -9.70 24.92
CA LEU A 313 0.45 -8.30 24.51
C LEU A 313 -0.65 -7.57 25.30
N GLY A 314 -1.49 -8.34 26.01
CA GLY A 314 -2.61 -7.82 26.79
C GLY A 314 -3.77 -7.35 25.90
N LYS A 315 -4.58 -6.44 26.43
CA LYS A 315 -5.70 -5.84 25.69
C LYS A 315 -5.15 -4.84 24.67
N THR A 316 -5.72 -4.84 23.46
CA THR A 316 -5.47 -3.79 22.47
C THR A 316 -5.79 -2.42 23.08
N ILE A 317 -4.85 -1.47 22.90
CA ILE A 317 -5.06 -0.07 23.29
C ILE A 317 -5.83 0.69 22.22
N ASP A 318 -5.72 0.24 20.96
CA ASP A 318 -6.60 0.64 19.87
C ASP A 318 -6.63 -0.43 18.77
N ARG A 319 -7.69 -0.40 17.96
CA ARG A 319 -7.83 -1.17 16.72
C ARG A 319 -8.32 -0.23 15.62
N VAL A 320 -7.41 0.17 14.75
CA VAL A 320 -7.66 1.15 13.68
C VAL A 320 -8.27 0.46 12.47
N ASP A 321 -9.48 0.87 12.09
CA ASP A 321 -10.06 0.58 10.76
C ASP A 321 -9.55 1.64 9.78
N VAL A 322 -8.51 1.31 9.01
CA VAL A 322 -7.88 2.28 8.09
C VAL A 322 -8.89 2.80 7.07
N MET A 323 -9.91 2.01 6.70
CA MET A 323 -10.95 2.43 5.78
C MET A 323 -11.96 3.38 6.41
N ALA A 324 -12.13 3.38 7.74
CA ALA A 324 -12.90 4.38 8.45
C ALA A 324 -12.19 5.75 8.40
N GLU A 325 -10.87 5.75 8.60
CA GLU A 325 -10.04 6.96 8.76
C GLU A 325 -9.72 7.69 7.44
N VAL A 326 -9.69 7.01 6.29
CA VAL A 326 -9.38 7.68 5.02
C VAL A 326 -10.52 8.59 4.53
N PRO A 327 -10.21 9.78 3.98
CA PRO A 327 -11.21 10.65 3.35
C PRO A 327 -12.09 9.94 2.31
N GLY A 328 -13.36 10.33 2.21
CA GLY A 328 -14.37 9.64 1.37
C GLY A 328 -14.00 9.51 -0.11
N PHE A 329 -13.25 10.47 -0.68
CA PHE A 329 -12.81 10.38 -2.07
C PHE A 329 -11.74 9.29 -2.28
N ILE A 330 -10.90 9.01 -1.27
CA ILE A 330 -9.91 7.91 -1.28
C ILE A 330 -10.61 6.55 -1.17
N LYS A 331 -11.68 6.44 -0.38
CA LYS A 331 -12.48 5.21 -0.26
C LYS A 331 -12.97 4.69 -1.62
N THR A 332 -13.28 5.60 -2.56
CA THR A 332 -13.77 5.23 -3.91
C THR A 332 -12.66 4.61 -4.78
N ILE A 333 -11.41 5.03 -4.59
CA ILE A 333 -10.24 4.50 -5.29
C ILE A 333 -9.84 3.15 -4.69
N VAL A 334 -9.84 3.04 -3.35
CA VAL A 334 -9.47 1.81 -2.63
C VAL A 334 -10.55 0.73 -2.72
N ALA A 335 -11.84 1.07 -2.81
CA ALA A 335 -12.93 0.09 -3.00
C ALA A 335 -12.83 -0.73 -4.31
N SER A 336 -11.98 -0.30 -5.25
CA SER A 336 -11.65 -1.06 -6.45
C SER A 336 -10.57 -2.14 -6.22
N ALA A 337 -9.75 -2.02 -5.18
CA ALA A 337 -8.79 -3.03 -4.77
C ALA A 337 -9.56 -4.13 -4.01
N ALA A 338 -9.59 -5.33 -4.58
CA ALA A 338 -10.46 -6.42 -4.16
C ALA A 338 -10.40 -6.74 -2.64
N GLY A 339 -11.54 -6.59 -1.95
CA GLY A 339 -11.95 -7.44 -0.83
C GLY A 339 -11.17 -7.36 0.48
N THR A 340 -10.33 -6.35 0.69
CA THR A 340 -9.51 -6.24 1.90
C THR A 340 -9.93 -5.04 2.77
N LYS A 341 -10.10 -5.29 4.08
CA LYS A 341 -10.29 -4.25 5.09
C LYS A 341 -9.01 -4.17 5.92
N PRO A 342 -8.13 -3.18 5.66
CA PRO A 342 -6.91 -3.05 6.44
C PRO A 342 -7.20 -2.67 7.89
N TYR A 343 -6.59 -3.41 8.83
CA TYR A 343 -6.66 -3.14 10.27
C TYR A 343 -5.26 -3.04 10.87
N ILE A 344 -5.12 -2.16 11.86
CA ILE A 344 -3.93 -2.02 12.69
C ILE A 344 -4.33 -2.32 14.13
N TYR A 345 -3.70 -3.30 14.75
CA TYR A 345 -3.86 -3.63 16.17
C TYR A 345 -2.71 -3.03 16.94
N GLN A 346 -3.00 -2.14 17.89
CA GLN A 346 -1.99 -1.44 18.68
C GLN A 346 -1.98 -1.96 20.12
N TYR A 347 -0.78 -2.16 20.66
CA TYR A 347 -0.56 -2.62 22.03
C TYR A 347 0.53 -1.79 22.69
N ALA A 348 0.45 -1.63 24.01
CA ALA A 348 1.54 -1.03 24.76
C ALA A 348 1.81 -1.66 26.14
N PRO A 349 2.10 -2.97 26.22
CA PRO A 349 2.38 -3.65 27.48
C PRO A 349 3.72 -3.17 28.08
N LYS A 350 3.85 -3.35 29.40
CA LYS A 350 5.16 -3.42 30.05
C LYS A 350 5.75 -4.81 29.84
N MET A 351 7.01 -4.87 29.46
CA MET A 351 7.70 -6.14 29.19
C MET A 351 9.18 -6.01 29.59
N THR A 352 9.82 -7.15 29.86
CA THR A 352 11.25 -7.20 30.18
C THR A 352 12.03 -7.62 28.95
N ILE A 353 12.93 -6.76 28.48
CA ILE A 353 13.88 -7.12 27.43
C ILE A 353 15.10 -7.81 28.07
N LYS A 354 15.58 -8.87 27.43
CA LYS A 354 16.83 -9.54 27.79
C LYS A 354 17.87 -9.24 26.72
N VAL A 355 18.87 -8.42 27.04
CA VAL A 355 19.95 -8.04 26.13
C VAL A 355 21.22 -8.76 26.55
N LYS A 356 21.84 -9.48 25.61
CA LYS A 356 23.14 -10.13 25.77
C LYS A 356 24.16 -9.47 24.86
N VAL A 357 25.28 -9.01 25.41
CA VAL A 357 26.42 -8.43 24.69
C VAL A 357 27.68 -9.22 25.04
N GLY A 358 28.19 -10.03 24.12
CA GLY A 358 29.23 -11.02 24.44
C GLY A 358 28.73 -11.99 25.51
N ASP A 359 29.41 -12.05 26.65
CA ASP A 359 29.01 -12.88 27.79
C ASP A 359 28.12 -12.17 28.82
N GLU A 360 27.97 -10.85 28.71
CA GLU A 360 27.17 -10.05 29.64
C GLU A 360 25.69 -10.12 29.27
N VAL A 361 24.83 -10.42 30.25
CA VAL A 361 23.37 -10.47 30.09
C VAL A 361 22.73 -9.47 31.04
N LYS A 362 21.87 -8.61 30.51
CA LYS A 362 21.07 -7.64 31.25
C LYS A 362 19.60 -7.83 30.94
N GLU A 363 18.77 -7.76 31.97
CA GLU A 363 17.32 -7.76 31.86
C GLU A 363 16.80 -6.41 32.37
N GLU A 364 15.94 -5.77 31.60
CA GLU A 364 15.39 -4.45 31.96
C GLU A 364 13.91 -4.35 31.59
N GLU A 365 13.08 -3.90 32.54
CA GLU A 365 11.68 -3.60 32.26
C GLU A 365 11.59 -2.29 31.44
N GLY A 366 10.75 -2.32 30.41
CA GLY A 366 10.40 -1.14 29.65
C GLY A 366 8.97 -1.18 29.15
N THR A 367 8.61 -0.16 28.40
CA THR A 367 7.34 -0.08 27.71
C THR A 367 7.54 -0.45 26.26
N LEU A 368 6.77 -1.43 25.80
CA LEU A 368 6.62 -1.71 24.39
C LEU A 368 5.51 -0.81 23.83
N PHE A 369 5.69 -0.28 22.61
CA PHE A 369 4.61 0.09 21.70
C PHE A 369 4.76 -0.77 20.47
N THR A 370 3.74 -1.56 20.14
CA THR A 370 3.80 -2.46 18.98
C THR A 370 2.51 -2.43 18.18
N GLU A 371 2.67 -2.56 16.87
CA GLU A 371 1.57 -2.61 15.92
C GLU A 371 1.65 -3.88 15.09
N ALA A 372 0.51 -4.55 14.93
CA ALA A 372 0.33 -5.60 13.94
C ALA A 372 -0.66 -5.10 12.89
N THR A 373 -0.20 -4.93 11.65
CA THR A 373 -1.02 -4.44 10.55
C THR A 373 -1.32 -5.58 9.58
N PHE A 374 -2.58 -5.69 9.18
CA PHE A 374 -3.03 -6.62 8.15
C PHE A 374 -3.69 -5.86 7.03
N ILE A 375 -3.20 -6.04 5.80
CA ILE A 375 -3.66 -5.32 4.61
C ILE A 375 -4.30 -6.29 3.63
N SER A 376 -3.68 -7.43 3.34
CA SER A 376 -4.21 -8.39 2.38
C SER A 376 -3.90 -9.84 2.76
N SER A 377 -4.80 -10.77 2.42
CA SER A 377 -4.65 -12.18 2.74
C SER A 377 -3.42 -12.80 2.05
N MET A 378 -2.61 -13.53 2.81
CA MET A 378 -1.47 -14.29 2.27
C MET A 378 -1.95 -15.52 1.50
N VAL A 379 -1.13 -16.03 0.56
CA VAL A 379 -1.42 -17.24 -0.24
C VAL A 379 -1.74 -18.45 0.64
N ASN A 380 -1.16 -18.51 1.84
CA ASN A 380 -1.29 -19.63 2.78
C ASN A 380 -2.34 -19.45 3.88
N GLU A 381 -3.01 -18.30 3.97
CA GLU A 381 -3.93 -17.98 5.08
C GLU A 381 -5.40 -17.91 4.67
N ARG A 382 -5.77 -18.23 3.42
CA ARG A 382 -7.19 -18.29 3.05
C ARG A 382 -7.92 -19.28 3.97
N PRO A 383 -8.88 -18.83 4.80
CA PRO A 383 -9.73 -19.74 5.52
C PRO A 383 -10.45 -20.61 4.48
N ARG A 384 -10.56 -21.91 4.74
CA ARG A 384 -11.39 -22.85 3.95
C ARG A 384 -12.89 -22.54 4.12
N GLN A 385 -13.32 -21.29 3.98
CA GLN A 385 -14.74 -20.90 4.06
C GLN A 385 -15.37 -20.62 2.70
N PHE A 386 -14.59 -20.54 1.61
CA PHE A 386 -15.14 -20.46 0.24
C PHE A 386 -14.46 -21.43 -0.73
N GLY A 387 -14.17 -22.64 -0.25
CA GLY A 387 -13.83 -23.77 -1.12
C GLY A 387 -15.09 -24.46 -1.62
N SER A 388 -15.62 -24.06 -2.78
CA SER A 388 -16.37 -25.04 -3.58
C SER A 388 -15.42 -26.22 -3.86
N PRO A 389 -15.86 -27.49 -3.76
CA PRO A 389 -14.98 -28.62 -3.98
C PRO A 389 -14.31 -28.52 -5.35
N SER A 390 -12.98 -28.59 -5.38
CA SER A 390 -12.20 -28.69 -6.60
C SER A 390 -12.72 -29.88 -7.41
N ARG A 391 -13.31 -29.62 -8.59
CA ARG A 391 -13.69 -30.67 -9.55
C ARG A 391 -12.48 -31.27 -10.30
N TYR A 392 -11.27 -30.88 -9.93
CA TYR A 392 -10.03 -31.42 -10.47
C TYR A 392 -9.06 -31.72 -9.32
N ALA A 393 -9.43 -32.67 -8.47
CA ALA A 393 -8.49 -33.39 -7.63
C ALA A 393 -8.59 -34.87 -7.98
N SER A 394 -7.53 -35.40 -8.59
CA SER A 394 -7.35 -36.82 -8.88
C SER A 394 -7.28 -37.61 -7.57
N ALA A 395 -8.31 -38.38 -7.27
CA ALA A 395 -8.31 -39.30 -6.15
C ALA A 395 -7.31 -40.46 -6.39
N PRO A 396 -6.63 -40.97 -5.35
CA PRO A 396 -5.72 -42.12 -5.46
C PRO A 396 -6.50 -43.40 -5.81
N ARG A 397 -5.94 -44.21 -6.70
CA ARG A 397 -6.46 -45.53 -7.10
C ARG A 397 -6.37 -46.54 -5.94
N PRO A 398 -7.47 -47.20 -5.54
CA PRO A 398 -7.41 -48.47 -4.82
C PRO A 398 -7.27 -49.64 -5.81
N GLN A 399 -6.47 -50.64 -5.45
CA GLN A 399 -6.33 -51.90 -6.19
C GLN A 399 -7.57 -52.81 -6.04
N ALA A 400 -7.69 -53.73 -7.00
CA ALA A 400 -8.90 -54.42 -7.42
C ALA A 400 -9.38 -55.57 -6.53
N THR A 401 -10.70 -55.80 -6.54
CA THR A 401 -11.31 -57.13 -6.45
C THR A 401 -12.47 -57.20 -7.45
N GLY A 402 -12.48 -58.28 -8.24
CA GLY A 402 -13.41 -58.44 -9.36
C GLY A 402 -14.74 -59.08 -8.96
N THR A 403 -15.80 -58.73 -9.68
CA THR A 403 -16.83 -59.69 -10.12
C THR A 403 -17.67 -59.06 -11.24
N THR A 404 -17.85 -59.84 -12.29
CA THR A 404 -18.58 -59.57 -13.53
C THR A 404 -20.10 -59.64 -13.32
N ILE A 405 -20.85 -58.61 -13.75
CA ILE A 405 -22.28 -58.77 -14.12
C ILE A 405 -22.58 -57.94 -15.39
N SER A 406 -23.34 -58.60 -16.25
CA SER A 406 -23.69 -58.40 -17.66
C SER A 406 -24.38 -57.09 -18.06
N ALA A 407 -24.11 -56.70 -19.30
CA ALA A 407 -24.65 -55.54 -20.00
C ALA A 407 -26.09 -55.69 -20.51
N SER A 408 -26.80 -54.56 -20.56
CA SER A 408 -27.85 -54.26 -21.56
C SER A 408 -27.84 -52.74 -21.81
N PRO A 409 -27.60 -52.27 -23.05
CA PRO A 409 -27.43 -50.84 -23.32
C PRO A 409 -28.74 -50.17 -23.72
N ALA A 410 -29.22 -49.21 -22.93
CA ALA A 410 -30.20 -48.22 -23.39
C ALA A 410 -29.46 -47.06 -24.07
N ALA A 411 -29.72 -46.87 -25.37
CA ALA A 411 -29.08 -45.86 -26.20
C ALA A 411 -29.43 -44.42 -25.78
N SER A 412 -28.43 -43.55 -25.85
CA SER A 412 -28.57 -42.12 -25.57
C SER A 412 -29.33 -41.37 -26.67
N ARG A 413 -29.98 -40.28 -26.27
CA ARG A 413 -30.87 -39.41 -27.07
C ARG A 413 -30.23 -38.83 -28.35
N ALA A 414 -28.91 -38.93 -28.51
CA ALA A 414 -28.17 -38.48 -29.69
C ALA A 414 -28.26 -39.46 -30.89
N ALA A 415 -28.47 -40.76 -30.65
CA ALA A 415 -28.69 -41.74 -31.72
C ALA A 415 -30.10 -41.63 -32.34
N ARG A 416 -31.07 -41.06 -31.60
CA ARG A 416 -32.43 -40.78 -32.09
C ARG A 416 -32.53 -39.57 -33.02
N LEU A 417 -31.51 -38.73 -33.07
CA LEU A 417 -31.53 -37.46 -33.82
C LEU A 417 -30.65 -37.45 -35.07
N GLY A 418 -30.08 -38.58 -35.47
CA GLY A 418 -29.46 -38.76 -36.80
C GLY A 418 -28.25 -37.86 -37.12
N LEU A 419 -27.71 -37.13 -36.15
CA LEU A 419 -26.61 -36.18 -36.34
C LEU A 419 -25.27 -36.83 -35.94
N GLY A 420 -24.91 -37.88 -36.70
CA GLY A 420 -23.61 -38.53 -36.62
C GLY A 420 -22.56 -37.82 -37.48
N LEU A 421 -21.54 -37.26 -36.83
CA LEU A 421 -20.29 -36.87 -37.47
C LEU A 421 -19.50 -38.13 -37.82
N GLY A 422 -19.52 -38.52 -39.09
CA GLY A 422 -18.61 -39.53 -39.64
C GLY A 422 -17.36 -38.88 -40.24
N LYS A 423 -16.22 -38.99 -39.53
CA LYS A 423 -14.90 -38.92 -40.17
C LYS A 423 -14.73 -40.19 -41.01
N GLY A 424 -14.58 -40.02 -42.32
CA GLY A 424 -14.24 -41.09 -43.26
C GLY A 424 -13.73 -40.46 -44.56
N ALA A 425 -12.48 -40.77 -44.90
CA ALA A 425 -11.75 -40.22 -46.02
C ALA A 425 -12.29 -40.69 -47.39
N GLY A 426 -12.14 -39.82 -48.39
CA GLY A 426 -12.09 -40.20 -49.80
C GLY A 426 -13.29 -39.78 -50.64
N GLY A 427 -13.11 -38.72 -51.45
CA GLY A 427 -13.96 -38.55 -52.63
C GLY A 427 -14.02 -37.15 -53.22
N ILE A 428 -13.23 -36.97 -54.30
CA ILE A 428 -13.51 -36.14 -55.47
C ILE A 428 -13.18 -34.63 -55.37
N GLY A 429 -12.17 -34.23 -56.15
CA GLY A 429 -12.26 -32.96 -56.88
C GLY A 429 -11.05 -32.04 -56.87
N LYS A 430 -9.90 -32.48 -57.38
CA LYS A 430 -8.87 -31.56 -57.89
C LYS A 430 -9.43 -30.79 -59.11
N GLY A 431 -9.31 -29.47 -59.07
CA GLY A 431 -8.62 -28.74 -60.14
C GLY A 431 -9.39 -27.68 -60.94
N LYS A 432 -8.66 -26.60 -61.24
CA LYS A 432 -8.91 -25.47 -62.17
C LYS A 432 -9.94 -24.46 -61.65
N GLY A 433 -9.56 -23.26 -61.20
CA GLY A 433 -8.65 -22.31 -61.83
C GLY A 433 -9.47 -21.30 -62.62
N LEU A 434 -9.24 -20.00 -62.37
CA LEU A 434 -9.66 -18.78 -63.09
C LEU A 434 -10.51 -17.81 -62.25
N GLY A 435 -10.06 -16.56 -62.19
CA GLY A 435 -10.93 -15.41 -61.96
C GLY A 435 -10.52 -14.50 -60.81
N LYS A 436 -9.66 -13.52 -61.10
CA LYS A 436 -9.54 -12.26 -60.34
C LYS A 436 -10.95 -11.69 -60.06
N GLY A 437 -11.38 -11.71 -58.82
CA GLY A 437 -12.60 -11.06 -58.36
C GLY A 437 -12.39 -10.56 -56.95
N GLY A 438 -12.07 -9.27 -56.82
CA GLY A 438 -11.86 -8.64 -55.50
C GLY A 438 -13.03 -8.94 -54.57
N LEU A 439 -12.72 -9.32 -53.34
CA LEU A 439 -13.69 -9.41 -52.24
C LEU A 439 -14.45 -8.08 -52.17
N LYS A 440 -15.66 -8.05 -52.71
CA LYS A 440 -16.59 -6.93 -52.54
C LYS A 440 -16.75 -6.72 -51.04
N ARG A 441 -16.24 -5.60 -50.51
CA ARG A 441 -16.51 -5.19 -49.14
C ARG A 441 -18.02 -5.08 -49.00
N HIS A 442 -18.61 -5.91 -48.15
CA HIS A 442 -20.00 -5.75 -47.76
C HIS A 442 -20.17 -4.34 -47.18
N MET A 443 -20.91 -3.48 -47.88
CA MET A 443 -21.34 -2.20 -47.33
C MET A 443 -22.27 -2.48 -46.16
N LYS A 444 -21.76 -2.30 -44.94
CA LYS A 444 -22.51 -2.51 -43.72
C LYS A 444 -23.55 -1.39 -43.62
N ILE A 445 -24.82 -1.72 -43.83
CA ILE A 445 -25.93 -0.78 -43.63
C ILE A 445 -25.86 -0.29 -42.18
N ARG A 446 -25.67 1.02 -41.98
CA ARG A 446 -25.62 1.64 -40.65
C ARG A 446 -27.02 1.61 -40.04
N LYS A 447 -27.29 0.66 -39.15
CA LYS A 447 -28.34 0.82 -38.14
C LYS A 447 -27.90 1.92 -37.18
N ASP A 448 -28.85 2.69 -36.64
CA ASP A 448 -28.54 3.73 -35.66
C ASP A 448 -27.98 3.07 -34.39
N ASN A 449 -26.65 3.15 -34.23
CA ASN A 449 -25.92 2.45 -33.17
C ASN A 449 -26.17 3.05 -31.78
N ILE A 450 -26.84 4.21 -31.70
CA ILE A 450 -27.07 4.91 -30.44
C ILE A 450 -27.93 4.11 -29.46
N TYR A 451 -28.82 3.25 -29.96
CA TYR A 451 -29.60 2.32 -29.14
C TYR A 451 -28.81 1.09 -28.68
N GLY A 452 -27.59 0.90 -29.18
CA GLY A 452 -26.62 -0.05 -28.62
C GLY A 452 -26.16 0.34 -27.22
N ILE A 453 -26.33 1.61 -26.82
CA ILE A 453 -26.21 2.06 -25.43
C ILE A 453 -27.53 1.74 -24.72
N SER A 454 -27.50 0.66 -23.93
CA SER A 454 -28.69 0.13 -23.27
C SER A 454 -29.12 1.00 -22.09
N LYS A 455 -30.38 0.85 -21.65
CA LYS A 455 -30.87 1.50 -20.42
C LYS A 455 -30.07 1.07 -19.19
N ASN A 456 -29.50 -0.14 -19.20
CA ASN A 456 -28.66 -0.64 -18.12
C ASN A 456 -27.29 0.06 -18.09
N ASP A 457 -26.71 0.40 -19.24
CA ASP A 457 -25.43 1.14 -19.30
C ASP A 457 -25.59 2.55 -18.74
N ILE A 458 -26.66 3.23 -19.14
CA ILE A 458 -27.03 4.55 -18.62
C ILE A 458 -27.29 4.50 -17.11
N ARG A 459 -27.97 3.46 -16.63
CA ARG A 459 -28.19 3.27 -15.19
C ARG A 459 -26.88 3.05 -14.45
N ARG A 460 -25.97 2.21 -14.95
CA ARG A 460 -24.65 2.00 -14.33
C ARG A 460 -23.87 3.30 -14.23
N LEU A 461 -23.90 4.13 -15.28
CA LEU A 461 -23.26 5.45 -15.28
C LEU A 461 -23.87 6.38 -14.22
N ALA A 462 -25.20 6.55 -14.22
CA ALA A 462 -25.89 7.44 -13.28
C ALA A 462 -25.70 7.02 -11.81
N ARG A 463 -25.61 5.70 -11.54
CA ARG A 463 -25.33 5.18 -10.19
C ARG A 463 -23.93 5.56 -9.70
N ARG A 464 -22.93 5.58 -10.58
CA ARG A 464 -21.57 6.07 -10.25
C ARG A 464 -21.58 7.56 -9.91
N GLY A 465 -22.51 8.34 -10.47
CA GLY A 465 -22.75 9.73 -10.12
C GLY A 465 -23.69 9.95 -8.92
N GLY A 466 -24.03 8.90 -8.15
CA GLY A 466 -24.88 9.01 -6.96
C GLY A 466 -26.39 9.08 -7.21
N VAL A 467 -26.86 8.94 -8.46
CA VAL A 467 -28.28 9.06 -8.80
C VAL A 467 -29.07 7.83 -8.36
N LYS A 468 -30.03 8.02 -7.43
CA LYS A 468 -30.83 6.94 -6.83
C LYS A 468 -32.05 6.48 -7.64
N ARG A 469 -32.66 7.35 -8.46
CA ARG A 469 -33.82 7.05 -9.32
C ARG A 469 -33.67 7.84 -10.62
N ILE A 470 -34.09 7.28 -11.75
CA ILE A 470 -33.96 7.90 -13.08
C ILE A 470 -35.33 7.85 -13.75
N SER A 471 -35.79 8.97 -14.29
CA SER A 471 -37.03 9.06 -15.07
C SER A 471 -36.92 8.27 -16.38
N ALA A 472 -38.05 7.77 -16.89
CA ALA A 472 -38.10 7.04 -18.15
C ALA A 472 -37.76 7.90 -19.37
N THR A 473 -37.99 9.22 -19.31
CA THR A 473 -37.72 10.17 -20.40
C THR A 473 -36.22 10.47 -20.54
N THR A 474 -35.47 10.41 -19.44
CA THR A 474 -34.04 10.81 -19.39
C THR A 474 -33.11 9.88 -20.20
N TYR A 475 -33.53 8.66 -20.55
CA TYR A 475 -32.66 7.74 -21.30
C TYR A 475 -32.41 8.23 -22.73
N ASP A 476 -33.41 8.83 -23.37
CA ASP A 476 -33.27 9.33 -24.74
C ASP A 476 -32.54 10.66 -24.76
N ASP A 477 -32.73 11.52 -23.76
CA ASP A 477 -31.96 12.76 -23.57
C ASP A 477 -30.46 12.48 -23.42
N ILE A 478 -30.08 11.46 -22.63
CA ILE A 478 -28.68 11.07 -22.45
C ILE A 478 -28.08 10.55 -23.77
N ARG A 479 -28.84 9.76 -24.54
CA ARG A 479 -28.39 9.31 -25.86
C ARG A 479 -28.21 10.46 -26.83
N GLN A 480 -29.12 11.42 -26.81
CA GLN A 480 -29.04 12.62 -27.63
C GLN A 480 -27.80 13.45 -27.26
N ALA A 481 -27.55 13.68 -25.96
CA ALA A 481 -26.36 14.39 -25.49
C ALA A 481 -25.04 13.70 -25.90
N LEU A 482 -25.00 12.35 -25.86
CA LEU A 482 -23.84 11.58 -26.34
C LEU A 482 -23.62 11.75 -27.85
N LYS A 483 -24.71 11.75 -28.63
CA LYS A 483 -24.66 11.95 -30.08
C LYS A 483 -24.20 13.37 -30.43
N GLU A 484 -24.69 14.38 -29.72
CA GLU A 484 -24.28 15.78 -29.87
C GLU A 484 -22.80 15.99 -29.55
N ARG A 485 -22.32 15.39 -28.44
CA ARG A 485 -20.91 15.47 -28.08
C ARG A 485 -20.01 14.82 -29.14
N LEU A 486 -20.40 13.66 -29.66
CA LEU A 486 -19.66 13.01 -30.75
C LEU A 486 -19.66 13.87 -32.01
N HIS A 487 -20.80 14.47 -32.37
CA HIS A 487 -20.90 15.35 -33.53
C HIS A 487 -19.98 16.57 -33.41
N ARG A 488 -19.89 17.17 -32.22
CA ARG A 488 -18.98 18.28 -31.93
C ARG A 488 -17.51 17.88 -32.10
N ILE A 489 -17.11 16.73 -31.58
CA ILE A 489 -15.74 16.21 -31.73
C ILE A 489 -15.42 15.97 -33.21
N LEU A 490 -16.31 15.30 -33.95
CA LEU A 490 -16.08 14.99 -35.36
C LEU A 490 -16.02 16.26 -36.22
N LYS A 491 -16.82 17.29 -35.93
CA LYS A 491 -16.78 18.57 -36.64
C LYS A 491 -15.41 19.25 -36.51
N ASP A 492 -14.86 19.30 -35.29
CA ASP A 492 -13.55 19.90 -35.04
C ASP A 492 -12.42 19.06 -35.69
N VAL A 493 -12.55 17.73 -35.69
CA VAL A 493 -11.60 16.83 -36.37
C VAL A 493 -11.62 17.03 -37.89
N CYS A 494 -12.79 17.20 -38.50
CA CYS A 494 -12.89 17.50 -39.93
C CYS A 494 -12.18 18.81 -40.28
N ALA A 495 -12.30 19.85 -39.45
CA ALA A 495 -11.58 21.11 -39.67
C ALA A 495 -10.05 20.93 -39.64
N ILE A 496 -9.53 20.06 -38.77
CA ILE A 496 -8.10 19.70 -38.72
C ILE A 496 -7.68 18.98 -40.02
N LEU A 497 -8.49 18.04 -40.49
CA LEU A 497 -8.24 17.31 -41.73
C LEU A 497 -8.22 18.22 -42.96
N ASP A 498 -9.19 19.13 -43.07
CA ASP A 498 -9.25 20.13 -44.14
C ASP A 498 -8.02 21.05 -44.12
N SER A 499 -7.61 21.52 -42.94
CA SER A 499 -6.42 22.37 -42.78
C SER A 499 -5.09 21.65 -43.10
N SER A 500 -5.07 20.32 -42.98
CA SER A 500 -3.86 19.50 -43.20
C SER A 500 -3.86 18.76 -44.53
N GLY A 501 -4.89 18.94 -45.37
CA GLY A 501 -5.01 18.29 -46.69
C GLY A 501 -5.14 16.76 -46.62
N ARG A 502 -5.51 16.20 -45.46
CA ARG A 502 -5.58 14.75 -45.23
C ARG A 502 -7.04 14.28 -45.22
N GLN A 503 -7.31 13.10 -45.76
CA GLN A 503 -8.66 12.49 -45.75
C GLN A 503 -8.83 11.43 -44.64
N THR A 504 -7.79 11.17 -43.84
CA THR A 504 -7.79 10.09 -42.83
C THR A 504 -7.58 10.66 -41.44
N VAL A 505 -8.53 10.39 -40.55
CA VAL A 505 -8.45 10.73 -39.12
C VAL A 505 -7.39 9.86 -38.44
N THR A 506 -6.47 10.49 -37.72
CA THR A 506 -5.48 9.81 -36.88
C THR A 506 -5.83 9.93 -35.40
N VAL A 507 -5.18 9.13 -34.56
CA VAL A 507 -5.35 9.18 -33.10
C VAL A 507 -4.97 10.56 -32.55
N THR A 508 -3.92 11.17 -33.08
CA THR A 508 -3.44 12.49 -32.68
C THR A 508 -4.48 13.59 -32.93
N ASP A 509 -5.22 13.52 -34.04
CA ASP A 509 -6.28 14.49 -34.36
C ASP A 509 -7.41 14.46 -33.32
N ILE A 510 -7.75 13.26 -32.83
CA ILE A 510 -8.75 13.04 -31.77
C ILE A 510 -8.24 13.58 -30.42
N VAL A 511 -7.00 13.26 -30.06
CA VAL A 511 -6.38 13.69 -28.79
C VAL A 511 -6.26 15.21 -28.74
N PHE A 512 -5.83 15.83 -29.84
CA PHE A 512 -5.74 17.28 -29.97
C PHE A 512 -7.12 17.94 -29.81
N THR A 513 -8.13 17.43 -30.52
CA THR A 513 -9.51 17.96 -30.43
C THR A 513 -10.06 17.87 -29.01
N LEU A 514 -9.85 16.73 -28.35
CA LEU A 514 -10.33 16.50 -26.98
C LEU A 514 -9.61 17.38 -25.94
N ARG A 515 -8.31 17.65 -26.13
CA ARG A 515 -7.55 18.61 -25.32
C ARG A 515 -8.10 20.03 -25.50
N ARG A 516 -8.39 20.45 -26.73
CA ARG A 516 -9.00 21.76 -27.03
C ARG A 516 -10.37 21.93 -26.37
N LEU A 517 -11.15 20.86 -26.27
CA LEU A 517 -12.46 20.85 -25.62
C LEU A 517 -12.41 20.76 -24.08
N GLY A 518 -11.21 20.78 -23.48
CA GLY A 518 -11.04 20.69 -22.01
C GLY A 518 -11.30 19.28 -21.45
N THR A 519 -11.33 18.24 -22.29
CA THR A 519 -11.49 16.84 -21.88
C THR A 519 -10.35 15.97 -22.40
N PRO A 520 -9.10 16.18 -21.93
CA PRO A 520 -7.94 15.45 -22.44
C PRO A 520 -8.05 13.93 -22.15
N LEU A 521 -7.61 13.12 -23.10
CA LEU A 521 -7.40 11.68 -22.90
C LEU A 521 -5.96 11.44 -22.44
N TYR A 522 -5.81 10.98 -21.20
CA TYR A 522 -4.52 10.63 -20.61
C TYR A 522 -3.92 9.36 -21.26
N GLY A 523 -2.59 9.30 -21.36
CA GLY A 523 -1.86 8.17 -21.97
C GLY A 523 -1.56 8.31 -23.47
N PHE A 524 -1.88 9.45 -24.08
CA PHE A 524 -1.54 9.79 -25.48
C PHE A 524 -0.70 11.08 -25.60
N GLU A 525 -0.07 11.52 -24.51
CA GLU A 525 0.86 12.65 -24.55
C GLU A 525 2.18 12.25 -25.23
N PRO A 526 2.95 13.21 -25.78
CA PRO A 526 4.24 12.92 -26.40
C PRO A 526 5.21 12.15 -25.50
N ALA A 527 5.13 12.36 -24.17
CA ALA A 527 5.89 11.62 -23.15
C ALA A 527 5.61 10.10 -23.16
N PHE A 528 4.46 9.66 -23.67
CA PHE A 528 4.05 8.25 -23.74
C PHE A 528 4.13 7.64 -25.15
N LEU A 529 4.37 8.45 -26.19
CA LEU A 529 4.32 8.00 -27.60
C LEU A 529 5.69 7.88 -28.28
N ASN A 530 6.79 8.27 -27.63
CA ASN A 530 8.13 8.17 -28.20
C ASN A 530 9.12 7.45 -27.27
N VAL A 531 9.05 6.12 -27.24
CA VAL A 531 10.24 5.25 -27.17
C VAL A 531 9.91 4.01 -28.00
N ARG A 532 10.42 3.96 -29.23
CA ARG A 532 10.56 2.72 -30.02
C ARG A 532 12.03 2.45 -30.21
#